data_AF-A0A7U9RV19-F1
#
_entry.id   AF-A0A7U9RV19-F1
#
_cell.length_a   1.000
_cell.length_b   1.000
_cell.length_c   1.000
_cell.angle_alpha   90.00
_cell.angle_beta   90.00
_cell.angle_gamma   90.00
#
_symmetry.space_group_name_H-M   'P 1'
#
loop_
_entity.id
_entity.type
_entity.pdbx_description
1 polymer ?
#
loop_
_entity_poly.entity_id
_entity_poly.type
_entity_poly.pdbx_seq_one_letter_code
_entity_poly.pdbx_strand_id
1 'polypeptide(L)'
;MKQGWDSILTKIEQDNSNSFIGGKPCIPKNEFLPICKICGEPLTFFFQVAFPQGHMWEGKSLAFFYCTCTCHKHDDIQKFPPSIHTGTKNDLFHIPDGEIDPEIYQTLFRVIFFDTVDGVLREDYKEKVKYQKIDWKSSKKKNKKAPIIIAGEAIWSKEFGMERPISYEGKDMELVLQVADYFNFEKLDDASPEMEETYKKNNPFIPRKENNYTFFFEFNRVYLWGTVEKEHPSFWLNVQCF
;
A
#
# COMPACT_ATOMS: atom_id res chain seq x y z
N MET A 1 -17.30 -16.51 -6.99
CA MET A 1 -16.73 -15.44 -6.14
C MET A 1 -15.55 -16.00 -5.38
N LYS A 2 -14.36 -15.41 -5.56
CA LYS A 2 -13.14 -15.77 -4.83
C LYS A 2 -13.30 -15.45 -3.33
N GLN A 3 -12.63 -16.22 -2.49
CA GLN A 3 -12.53 -15.93 -1.05
C GLN A 3 -11.64 -14.70 -0.84
N GLY A 4 -12.09 -13.75 -0.03
CA GLY A 4 -11.31 -12.61 0.45
C GLY A 4 -11.50 -12.41 1.95
N TRP A 5 -10.85 -11.39 2.52
CA TRP A 5 -11.03 -11.01 3.91
C TRP A 5 -11.14 -9.50 4.05
N ASP A 6 -12.15 -9.08 4.80
CA ASP A 6 -12.40 -7.68 5.11
C ASP A 6 -11.70 -7.31 6.42
N SER A 7 -11.08 -6.13 6.47
CA SER A 7 -10.49 -5.62 7.71
C SER A 7 -11.56 -5.17 8.72
N ILE A 8 -11.33 -5.49 9.99
CA ILE A 8 -12.01 -4.93 11.14
C ILE A 8 -10.94 -4.19 11.94
N LEU A 9 -11.10 -2.88 12.08
CA LEU A 9 -10.11 -2.02 12.73
C LEU A 9 -10.47 -1.76 14.19
N THR A 10 -9.51 -1.95 15.08
CA THR A 10 -9.65 -1.63 16.51
C THR A 10 -8.53 -0.68 16.94
N LYS A 11 -8.90 0.46 17.54
CA LYS A 11 -7.94 1.42 18.09
C LYS A 11 -7.51 0.96 19.49
N ILE A 12 -6.26 0.52 19.61
CA ILE A 12 -5.63 0.07 20.86
C ILE A 12 -4.17 0.54 20.87
N GLU A 13 -3.44 0.33 21.96
CA GLU A 13 -1.98 0.41 21.95
C GLU A 13 -1.39 -0.74 21.14
N GLN A 14 -0.19 -0.55 20.58
CA GLN A 14 0.45 -1.55 19.74
C GLN A 14 0.67 -2.85 20.53
N ASP A 15 -0.02 -3.92 20.10
CA ASP A 15 0.10 -5.26 20.65
C ASP A 15 0.98 -6.15 19.75
N ASN A 16 0.99 -7.45 20.03
CA ASN A 16 1.74 -8.45 19.25
C ASN A 16 1.00 -8.91 17.97
N SER A 17 0.02 -8.15 17.47
CA SER A 17 -0.67 -8.46 16.22
C SER A 17 0.30 -8.36 15.04
N ASN A 18 0.19 -9.31 14.10
CA ASN A 18 0.95 -9.30 12.87
C ASN A 18 0.25 -8.56 11.71
N SER A 19 -1.00 -8.13 11.93
CA SER A 19 -1.79 -7.32 11.00
C SER A 19 -2.26 -6.03 11.68
N PHE A 20 -1.81 -4.89 11.19
CA PHE A 20 -2.08 -3.59 11.81
C PHE A 20 -1.81 -2.43 10.85
N ILE A 21 -2.35 -1.26 11.20
CA ILE A 21 -2.09 0.04 10.59
C ILE A 21 -1.21 0.85 11.54
N GLY A 22 -0.23 1.60 11.03
CA GLY A 22 0.59 2.52 11.82
C GLY A 22 1.38 1.90 12.97
N GLY A 23 1.86 2.72 13.91
CA GLY A 23 2.82 2.28 14.92
C GLY A 23 4.18 1.94 14.30
N LYS A 24 4.93 1.05 14.96
CA LYS A 24 6.23 0.56 14.47
C LYS A 24 6.05 -0.71 13.63
N PRO A 25 6.73 -0.82 12.48
CA PRO A 25 6.67 -2.03 11.67
C PRO A 25 7.32 -3.22 12.38
N CYS A 26 6.82 -4.43 12.11
CA CYS A 26 7.39 -5.70 12.58
C CYS A 26 8.02 -6.44 11.41
N ILE A 27 9.16 -5.94 10.92
CA ILE A 27 9.87 -6.47 9.75
C ILE A 27 11.15 -7.22 10.16
N PRO A 28 11.76 -8.04 9.29
CA PRO A 28 12.97 -8.78 9.66
C PRO A 28 14.09 -7.86 10.14
N LYS A 29 14.85 -8.33 11.13
CA LYS A 29 15.90 -7.54 11.80
C LYS A 29 16.96 -6.98 10.85
N ASN A 30 17.27 -7.73 9.78
CA ASN A 30 18.32 -7.37 8.83
C ASN A 30 17.79 -6.48 7.68
N GLU A 31 16.48 -6.22 7.61
CA GLU A 31 15.93 -5.28 6.63
C GLU A 31 16.27 -3.84 7.01
N PHE A 32 16.57 -3.00 6.03
CA PHE A 32 16.77 -1.58 6.28
C PHE A 32 15.42 -0.86 6.25
N LEU A 33 15.26 0.17 7.10
CA LEU A 33 14.10 1.06 7.00
C LEU A 33 14.19 1.80 5.66
N PRO A 34 13.15 1.73 4.82
CA PRO A 34 13.27 2.21 3.45
C PRO A 34 13.22 3.74 3.37
N ILE A 35 13.97 4.27 2.42
CA ILE A 35 13.98 5.69 2.06
C ILE A 35 13.37 5.88 0.68
N CYS A 36 12.80 7.06 0.44
CA CYS A 36 12.37 7.47 -0.88
C CYS A 36 13.59 7.65 -1.77
N LYS A 37 13.68 6.90 -2.88
CA LYS A 37 14.76 7.02 -3.87
C LYS A 37 14.71 8.33 -4.66
N ILE A 38 13.63 9.10 -4.54
CA ILE A 38 13.43 10.38 -5.24
C ILE A 38 13.88 11.55 -4.38
N CYS A 39 13.33 11.69 -3.17
CA CYS A 39 13.60 12.84 -2.29
C CYS A 39 14.52 12.53 -1.10
N GLY A 40 14.91 11.28 -0.89
CA GLY A 40 15.80 10.85 0.20
C GLY A 40 15.16 10.75 1.59
N GLU A 41 13.89 11.14 1.74
CA GLU A 41 13.19 11.08 3.03
C GLU A 41 12.89 9.65 3.47
N PRO A 42 12.91 9.34 4.79
CA PRO A 42 12.41 8.07 5.30
C PRO A 42 10.95 7.85 4.90
N LEU A 43 10.66 6.69 4.31
CA LEU A 43 9.29 6.35 3.96
C LEU A 43 8.44 6.18 5.22
N THR A 44 7.19 6.56 5.11
CA THR A 44 6.21 6.38 6.18
C THR A 44 5.63 4.98 6.09
N PHE A 45 5.69 4.24 7.20
CA PHE A 45 4.98 2.97 7.37
C PHE A 45 3.48 3.21 7.49
N PHE A 46 2.69 2.55 6.64
CA PHE A 46 1.23 2.67 6.63
C PHE A 46 0.56 1.47 7.28
N PHE A 47 0.92 0.26 6.87
CA PHE A 47 0.32 -0.96 7.40
C PHE A 47 1.20 -2.19 7.20
N GLN A 48 0.94 -3.19 8.04
CA GLN A 48 1.45 -4.54 7.89
C GLN A 48 0.28 -5.53 7.85
N VAL A 49 0.39 -6.53 6.99
CA VAL A 49 -0.61 -7.57 6.80
C VAL A 49 0.07 -8.92 6.88
N ALA A 50 -0.22 -9.71 7.92
CA ALA A 50 -0.04 -11.15 7.89
C ALA A 50 -1.18 -11.82 7.12
N PHE A 51 -0.83 -12.70 6.19
CA PHE A 51 -1.80 -13.37 5.34
C PHE A 51 -2.41 -14.59 6.05
N PRO A 52 -3.76 -14.63 6.20
CA PRO A 52 -4.43 -15.69 6.93
C PRO A 52 -4.41 -17.01 6.18
N GLN A 53 -4.81 -18.08 6.88
CA GLN A 53 -4.98 -19.40 6.29
C GLN A 53 -5.90 -19.36 5.06
N GLY A 54 -5.48 -20.00 3.98
CA GLY A 54 -6.19 -20.04 2.70
C GLY A 54 -5.88 -18.87 1.76
N HIS A 55 -5.08 -17.88 2.18
CA HIS A 55 -4.52 -16.88 1.27
C HIS A 55 -3.37 -17.49 0.44
N MET A 56 -3.16 -17.00 -0.79
CA MET A 56 -2.07 -17.50 -1.65
C MET A 56 -0.69 -17.39 -1.00
N TRP A 57 -0.51 -16.43 -0.10
CA TRP A 57 0.72 -16.21 0.67
C TRP A 57 0.59 -16.51 2.17
N GLU A 58 -0.29 -17.45 2.54
CA GLU A 58 -0.39 -17.95 3.92
C GLU A 58 0.99 -18.18 4.56
N GLY A 59 1.16 -17.70 5.80
CA GLY A 59 2.41 -17.78 6.58
C GLY A 59 3.39 -16.63 6.32
N LYS A 60 3.09 -15.76 5.35
CA LYS A 60 3.89 -14.57 5.02
C LYS A 60 3.24 -13.29 5.54
N SER A 61 4.05 -12.26 5.67
CA SER A 61 3.63 -10.90 5.98
C SER A 61 4.12 -9.93 4.91
N LEU A 62 3.39 -8.83 4.79
CA LEU A 62 3.74 -7.69 3.95
C LEU A 62 3.70 -6.42 4.78
N ALA A 63 4.76 -5.62 4.75
CA ALA A 63 4.79 -4.27 5.29
C ALA A 63 4.88 -3.24 4.15
N PHE A 64 4.01 -2.23 4.19
CA PHE A 64 3.91 -1.23 3.14
C PHE A 64 4.36 0.14 3.63
N PHE A 65 5.27 0.75 2.88
CA PHE A 65 5.83 2.06 3.13
C PHE A 65 5.62 2.99 1.93
N TYR A 66 5.32 4.27 2.17
CA TYR A 66 5.11 5.26 1.12
C TYR A 66 5.61 6.65 1.54
N CYS A 67 6.09 7.42 0.57
CA CYS A 67 6.61 8.76 0.77
C CYS A 67 5.47 9.76 0.94
N THR A 68 5.31 10.30 2.16
CA THR A 68 4.32 11.35 2.46
C THR A 68 4.76 12.75 2.00
N CYS A 69 5.93 12.87 1.36
CA CYS A 69 6.43 14.14 0.81
C CYS A 69 6.22 14.27 -0.70
N THR A 70 5.62 13.27 -1.36
CA THR A 70 5.44 13.22 -2.82
C THR A 70 4.80 14.49 -3.38
N CYS A 71 3.76 15.01 -2.74
CA CYS A 71 3.06 16.21 -3.20
C CYS A 71 3.98 17.41 -3.46
N HIS A 72 4.99 17.64 -2.62
CA HIS A 72 5.77 18.89 -2.62
C HIS A 72 7.28 18.73 -2.87
N LYS A 73 7.79 17.50 -2.90
CA LYS A 73 9.20 17.20 -3.19
C LYS A 73 9.43 16.41 -4.47
N HIS A 74 8.38 15.99 -5.15
CA HIS A 74 8.46 15.18 -6.36
C HIS A 74 7.83 15.94 -7.54
N ASP A 75 8.35 15.71 -8.74
CA ASP A 75 7.73 16.19 -9.98
C ASP A 75 6.40 15.46 -10.23
N ASP A 76 5.54 16.00 -11.09
CA ASP A 76 4.20 15.45 -11.33
C ASP A 76 4.21 13.97 -11.76
N ILE A 77 5.17 13.57 -12.59
CA ILE A 77 5.33 12.18 -13.05
C ILE A 77 5.88 11.24 -11.96
N GLN A 78 6.43 11.79 -10.88
CA GLN A 78 7.06 11.09 -9.75
C GLN A 78 6.14 11.00 -8.53
N LYS A 79 4.89 11.49 -8.64
CA LYS A 79 3.88 11.47 -7.58
C LYS A 79 3.20 10.11 -7.44
N PHE A 80 3.26 9.26 -8.46
CA PHE A 80 2.65 7.93 -8.50
C PHE A 80 3.68 6.86 -8.90
N PRO A 81 3.45 5.58 -8.58
CA PRO A 81 4.23 4.49 -9.15
C PRO A 81 4.22 4.60 -10.68
N PRO A 82 5.31 4.23 -11.38
CA PRO A 82 5.35 4.26 -12.84
C PRO A 82 4.13 3.56 -13.46
N SER A 83 3.42 4.28 -14.33
CA SER A 83 2.25 3.74 -15.03
C SER A 83 2.68 2.75 -16.10
N ILE A 84 2.09 1.55 -16.08
CA ILE A 84 2.28 0.56 -17.13
C ILE A 84 1.07 0.68 -18.06
N HIS A 85 1.24 1.43 -19.15
CA HIS A 85 0.15 1.70 -20.09
C HIS A 85 -0.17 0.48 -20.94
N THR A 86 -1.37 -0.07 -20.77
CA THR A 86 -1.84 -1.26 -21.51
C THR A 86 -2.58 -0.92 -22.81
N GLY A 87 -2.67 0.36 -23.15
CA GLY A 87 -3.28 0.83 -24.41
C GLY A 87 -4.81 0.86 -24.44
N THR A 88 -5.51 0.24 -23.49
CA THR A 88 -6.98 0.08 -23.53
C THR A 88 -7.60 -0.03 -22.12
N LYS A 89 -8.69 0.73 -21.88
CA LYS A 89 -9.48 0.64 -20.64
C LYS A 89 -10.24 -0.69 -20.60
N ASN A 90 -10.16 -1.41 -19.48
CA ASN A 90 -10.85 -2.69 -19.16
C ASN A 90 -10.16 -3.98 -19.58
N ASP A 91 -8.85 -3.96 -19.81
CA ASP A 91 -8.15 -5.15 -20.29
C ASP A 91 -7.48 -5.97 -19.19
N LEU A 92 -7.51 -7.28 -19.40
CA LEU A 92 -6.60 -8.24 -18.82
C LEU A 92 -5.28 -8.14 -19.59
N PHE A 93 -4.16 -7.99 -18.91
CA PHE A 93 -2.89 -7.76 -19.59
C PHE A 93 -1.70 -8.44 -18.91
N HIS A 94 -0.71 -8.79 -19.71
CA HIS A 94 0.58 -9.25 -19.21
C HIS A 94 1.46 -8.02 -18.96
N ILE A 95 2.03 -7.91 -17.76
CA ILE A 95 3.02 -6.86 -17.47
C ILE A 95 4.28 -7.19 -18.27
N PRO A 96 4.83 -6.24 -19.07
CA PRO A 96 6.08 -6.47 -19.80
C PRO A 96 7.24 -6.76 -18.83
N ASP A 97 8.11 -7.68 -19.21
CA ASP A 97 9.25 -8.10 -18.39
C ASP A 97 10.14 -6.90 -18.02
N GLY A 98 10.66 -6.91 -16.79
CA GLY A 98 11.49 -5.81 -16.26
C GLY A 98 10.75 -4.53 -15.79
N GLU A 99 9.47 -4.32 -16.16
CA GLU A 99 8.74 -3.09 -15.80
C GLU A 99 8.52 -2.89 -14.29
N ILE A 100 8.38 -4.00 -13.55
CA ILE A 100 8.19 -3.99 -12.09
C ILE A 100 9.40 -4.52 -11.33
N ASP A 101 10.60 -4.38 -11.89
CA ASP A 101 11.85 -4.63 -11.16
C ASP A 101 11.84 -3.79 -9.87
N PRO A 102 11.97 -4.40 -8.67
CA PRO A 102 11.84 -3.68 -7.41
C PRO A 102 12.81 -2.51 -7.24
N GLU A 103 13.99 -2.58 -7.86
CA GLU A 103 15.00 -1.54 -7.73
C GLU A 103 14.70 -0.30 -8.58
N ILE A 104 13.95 -0.48 -9.66
CA ILE A 104 13.53 0.59 -10.59
C ILE A 104 12.12 1.07 -10.27
N TYR A 105 11.20 0.17 -9.92
CA TYR A 105 9.78 0.45 -9.77
C TYR A 105 9.43 1.02 -8.38
N GLN A 106 10.01 0.47 -7.32
CA GLN A 106 9.70 0.85 -5.93
C GLN A 106 10.57 2.03 -5.48
N THR A 107 10.34 3.21 -6.05
CA THR A 107 11.13 4.43 -5.82
C THR A 107 10.59 5.28 -4.68
N LEU A 108 9.29 5.49 -4.64
CA LEU A 108 8.59 6.35 -3.67
C LEU A 108 7.77 5.55 -2.65
N PHE A 109 7.72 4.24 -2.82
CA PHE A 109 7.12 3.29 -1.90
C PHE A 109 8.04 2.08 -1.77
N ARG A 110 7.82 1.26 -0.75
CA ARG A 110 8.49 -0.03 -0.59
C ARG A 110 7.52 -1.04 0.00
N VAL A 111 7.52 -2.22 -0.58
CA VAL A 111 6.88 -3.43 -0.07
C VAL A 111 7.98 -4.33 0.48
N ILE A 112 7.91 -4.64 1.76
CA ILE A 112 8.77 -5.64 2.40
C ILE A 112 7.91 -6.88 2.62
N PHE A 113 8.27 -7.98 1.97
CA PHE A 113 7.56 -9.25 2.03
C PHE A 113 8.46 -10.32 2.64
N PHE A 114 7.97 -11.03 3.65
CA PHE A 114 8.79 -11.86 4.52
C PHE A 114 7.97 -12.96 5.21
N ASP A 115 8.65 -13.96 5.76
CA ASP A 115 8.01 -14.95 6.65
C ASP A 115 7.49 -14.27 7.91
N THR A 116 6.21 -14.47 8.25
CA THR A 116 5.59 -13.77 9.39
C THR A 116 6.36 -13.97 10.69
N VAL A 117 6.96 -15.14 10.87
CA VAL A 117 7.74 -15.51 12.06
C VAL A 117 9.07 -14.75 12.19
N ASP A 118 9.58 -14.17 11.11
CA ASP A 118 10.84 -13.42 11.11
C ASP A 118 10.65 -11.95 11.47
N GLY A 119 9.40 -11.49 11.57
CA GLY A 119 9.06 -10.12 11.92
C GLY A 119 9.50 -9.76 13.34
N VAL A 120 10.25 -8.66 13.47
CA VAL A 120 10.66 -8.10 14.77
C VAL A 120 10.28 -6.64 14.81
N LEU A 121 9.74 -6.19 15.94
CA LEU A 121 9.38 -4.78 16.15
C LEU A 121 10.60 -3.87 15.96
N ARG A 122 10.46 -2.88 15.08
CA ARG A 122 11.53 -1.94 14.73
C ARG A 122 11.54 -0.72 15.62
N GLU A 123 12.26 -0.82 16.73
CA GLU A 123 12.41 0.26 17.71
C GLU A 123 13.10 1.51 17.16
N ASP A 124 13.90 1.35 16.10
CA ASP A 124 14.59 2.41 15.37
C ASP A 124 13.68 3.20 14.42
N TYR A 125 12.44 2.77 14.22
CA TYR A 125 11.46 3.51 13.42
C TYR A 125 10.78 4.60 14.24
N LYS A 126 10.77 5.83 13.70
CA LYS A 126 9.97 6.93 14.24
C LYS A 126 8.53 6.82 13.74
N GLU A 127 7.62 6.48 14.65
CA GLU A 127 6.19 6.38 14.36
C GLU A 127 5.62 7.70 13.80
N LYS A 128 4.65 7.58 12.90
CA LYS A 128 3.96 8.73 12.28
C LYS A 128 2.46 8.51 12.18
N VAL A 129 2.03 7.30 11.83
CA VAL A 129 0.62 6.88 11.74
C VAL A 129 0.23 6.22 13.06
N LYS A 130 -0.94 6.54 13.61
CA LYS A 130 -1.47 5.93 14.83
C LYS A 130 -1.77 4.46 14.62
N TYR A 131 -1.40 3.65 15.62
CA TYR A 131 -1.63 2.22 15.61
C TYR A 131 -3.13 1.88 15.58
N GLN A 132 -3.52 0.93 14.73
CA GLN A 132 -4.81 0.24 14.78
C GLN A 132 -4.61 -1.24 14.45
N LYS A 133 -5.13 -2.11 15.30
CA LYS A 133 -5.12 -3.55 15.03
C LYS A 133 -6.07 -3.88 13.89
N ILE A 134 -5.66 -4.78 13.01
CA ILE A 134 -6.52 -5.36 11.98
C ILE A 134 -6.87 -6.80 12.36
N ASP A 135 -8.15 -7.08 12.53
CA ASP A 135 -8.69 -8.45 12.53
C ASP A 135 -9.32 -8.76 11.17
N TRP A 136 -9.13 -9.99 10.68
CA TRP A 136 -9.61 -10.41 9.36
C TRP A 136 -10.92 -11.18 9.44
N LYS A 137 -11.94 -10.71 8.72
CA LYS A 137 -13.19 -11.44 8.55
C LYS A 137 -13.29 -12.02 7.15
N SER A 138 -13.27 -13.35 7.05
CA SER A 138 -13.45 -14.05 5.78
C SER A 138 -14.80 -13.72 5.14
N SER A 139 -14.80 -13.33 3.87
CA SER A 139 -15.99 -13.05 3.09
C SER A 139 -15.81 -13.44 1.62
N LYS A 140 -16.87 -13.97 1.00
CA LYS A 140 -16.95 -14.14 -0.46
C LYS A 140 -17.72 -13.01 -1.13
N LYS A 141 -18.28 -12.07 -0.35
CA LYS A 141 -19.06 -10.93 -0.84
C LYS A 141 -18.18 -9.68 -0.83
N LYS A 142 -18.28 -8.87 -1.88
CA LYS A 142 -17.62 -7.56 -1.95
C LYS A 142 -18.15 -6.63 -0.86
N ASN A 143 -17.25 -6.12 -0.02
CA ASN A 143 -17.58 -5.15 1.01
C ASN A 143 -16.90 -3.80 0.72
N LYS A 144 -17.65 -2.89 0.11
CA LYS A 144 -17.13 -1.56 -0.28
C LYS A 144 -16.71 -0.69 0.91
N LYS A 145 -17.16 -1.02 2.12
CA LYS A 145 -16.92 -0.24 3.33
C LYS A 145 -15.68 -0.69 4.11
N ALA A 146 -15.11 -1.85 3.78
CA ALA A 146 -13.91 -2.32 4.45
C ALA A 146 -12.71 -1.45 4.03
N PRO A 147 -11.97 -0.85 4.98
CA PRO A 147 -10.81 -0.01 4.67
C PRO A 147 -9.74 -0.72 3.85
N ILE A 148 -9.46 -1.97 4.22
CA ILE A 148 -8.49 -2.84 3.55
C ILE A 148 -9.17 -4.18 3.31
N ILE A 149 -9.03 -4.71 2.11
CA ILE A 149 -9.44 -6.07 1.77
C ILE A 149 -8.22 -6.81 1.27
N ILE A 150 -8.06 -8.07 1.67
CA ILE A 150 -7.05 -8.97 1.13
C ILE A 150 -7.70 -10.05 0.25
N ALA A 151 -7.07 -10.35 -0.88
CA ALA A 151 -7.57 -11.25 -1.93
C ALA A 151 -9.03 -10.97 -2.37
N GLY A 152 -9.74 -12.00 -2.82
CA GLY A 152 -11.10 -11.89 -3.32
C GLY A 152 -11.19 -11.29 -4.72
N GLU A 153 -12.30 -10.61 -4.98
CA GLU A 153 -12.53 -9.90 -6.24
C GLU A 153 -12.39 -8.40 -6.04
N ALA A 154 -11.58 -7.76 -6.89
CA ALA A 154 -11.39 -6.31 -6.89
C ALA A 154 -12.73 -5.55 -6.93
N ILE A 155 -12.81 -4.49 -6.13
CA ILE A 155 -13.92 -3.55 -6.10
C ILE A 155 -13.55 -2.34 -6.95
N TRP A 156 -13.85 -2.40 -8.24
CA TRP A 156 -13.56 -1.33 -9.19
C TRP A 156 -14.44 -0.09 -8.98
N SER A 157 -13.85 1.08 -9.20
CA SER A 157 -14.61 2.29 -9.47
C SER A 157 -15.32 2.17 -10.82
N LYS A 158 -16.52 2.76 -10.94
CA LYS A 158 -17.27 2.74 -12.21
C LYS A 158 -16.68 3.68 -13.25
N GLU A 159 -15.93 4.68 -12.81
CA GLU A 159 -15.43 5.78 -13.63
C GLU A 159 -14.08 5.44 -14.29
N PHE A 160 -13.36 4.49 -13.69
CA PHE A 160 -12.04 4.05 -14.13
C PHE A 160 -12.11 2.64 -14.73
N GLY A 161 -11.26 2.39 -15.72
CA GLY A 161 -11.17 1.08 -16.36
C GLY A 161 -10.70 0.01 -15.39
N MET A 162 -11.06 -1.25 -15.66
CA MET A 162 -10.53 -2.39 -14.92
C MET A 162 -9.14 -2.73 -15.47
N GLU A 163 -8.09 -2.20 -14.84
CA GLU A 163 -6.72 -2.55 -15.18
C GLU A 163 -6.26 -3.69 -14.29
N ARG A 164 -6.37 -4.91 -14.80
CA ARG A 164 -6.05 -6.14 -14.08
C ARG A 164 -4.90 -6.91 -14.76
N PRO A 165 -3.74 -7.05 -14.12
CA PRO A 165 -2.68 -7.87 -14.65
C PRO A 165 -3.09 -9.35 -14.55
N ILE A 166 -2.73 -10.13 -15.56
CA ILE A 166 -2.88 -11.58 -15.56
C ILE A 166 -1.56 -12.29 -15.24
N SER A 167 -0.43 -11.74 -15.67
CA SER A 167 0.88 -12.30 -15.32
C SER A 167 2.00 -11.27 -15.42
N TYR A 168 3.16 -11.63 -14.88
CA TYR A 168 4.45 -10.96 -15.07
C TYR A 168 5.54 -12.03 -15.17
N GLU A 169 6.44 -11.95 -16.16
CA GLU A 169 7.49 -12.95 -16.42
C GLU A 169 6.96 -14.39 -16.46
N GLY A 170 5.78 -14.57 -17.09
CA GLY A 170 5.10 -15.87 -17.18
C GLY A 170 4.46 -16.38 -15.89
N LYS A 171 4.52 -15.64 -14.78
CA LYS A 171 3.92 -16.01 -13.49
C LYS A 171 2.57 -15.32 -13.31
N ASP A 172 1.53 -16.10 -12.98
CA ASP A 172 0.19 -15.58 -12.73
C ASP A 172 0.18 -14.53 -11.61
N MET A 173 -0.63 -13.49 -11.79
CA MET A 173 -0.83 -12.45 -10.80
C MET A 173 -2.26 -12.45 -10.24
N GLU A 174 -2.36 -12.25 -8.94
CA GLU A 174 -3.63 -12.10 -8.24
C GLU A 174 -3.68 -10.84 -7.38
N LEU A 175 -4.91 -10.43 -7.05
CA LEU A 175 -5.11 -9.34 -6.11
C LEU A 175 -4.60 -9.79 -4.74
N VAL A 176 -3.62 -9.07 -4.21
CA VAL A 176 -3.08 -9.29 -2.86
C VAL A 176 -3.94 -8.55 -1.87
N LEU A 177 -4.08 -7.24 -2.09
CA LEU A 177 -4.86 -6.36 -1.24
C LEU A 177 -5.35 -5.16 -2.01
N GLN A 178 -6.38 -4.51 -1.48
CA GLN A 178 -6.85 -3.22 -1.92
C GLN A 178 -7.14 -2.33 -0.72
N VAL A 179 -6.83 -1.04 -0.86
CA VAL A 179 -7.18 0.02 0.09
C VAL A 179 -8.32 0.82 -0.50
N ALA A 180 -9.37 1.04 0.29
CA ALA A 180 -10.54 1.78 -0.14
C ALA A 180 -10.21 3.26 -0.42
N ASP A 181 -10.89 3.82 -1.41
CA ASP A 181 -10.99 5.27 -1.60
C ASP A 181 -11.50 5.95 -0.33
N TYR A 182 -11.09 7.21 -0.14
CA TYR A 182 -11.42 8.04 1.03
C TYR A 182 -10.92 7.51 2.39
N PHE A 183 -10.21 6.38 2.43
CA PHE A 183 -9.60 5.90 3.67
C PHE A 183 -8.31 6.66 3.96
N ASN A 184 -8.31 7.37 5.09
CA ASN A 184 -7.17 8.14 5.57
C ASN A 184 -6.55 7.52 6.82
N PHE A 185 -5.26 7.74 6.99
CA PHE A 185 -4.44 7.17 8.05
C PHE A 185 -4.21 8.21 9.15
N GLU A 186 -4.85 8.05 10.30
CA GLU A 186 -4.73 9.01 11.42
C GLU A 186 -3.25 9.17 11.82
N LYS A 187 -2.76 10.42 11.90
CA LYS A 187 -1.35 10.69 12.24
C LYS A 187 -1.18 10.96 13.74
N LEU A 188 0.03 10.76 14.25
CA LEU A 188 0.42 11.24 15.58
C LEU A 188 0.49 12.76 15.59
N ASP A 189 0.21 13.37 16.74
CA ASP A 189 0.11 14.83 16.84
C ASP A 189 1.46 15.52 16.61
N ASP A 190 2.56 14.88 16.98
CA ASP A 190 3.94 15.32 16.77
C ASP A 190 4.52 14.92 15.39
N ALA A 191 3.80 14.13 14.60
CA ALA A 191 4.21 13.77 13.25
C ALA A 191 4.04 14.97 12.30
N SER A 192 5.04 15.17 11.44
CA SER A 192 5.03 16.23 10.42
C SER A 192 3.78 16.12 9.54
N PRO A 193 3.09 17.23 9.24
CA PRO A 193 1.88 17.20 8.44
C PRO A 193 2.17 16.71 7.01
N GLU A 194 1.17 16.11 6.38
CA GLU A 194 1.12 16.00 4.93
C GLU A 194 1.07 17.41 4.31
N MET A 195 1.62 17.57 3.12
CA MET A 195 1.53 18.83 2.38
C MET A 195 0.50 18.67 1.27
N GLU A 196 -0.27 19.73 1.02
CA GLU A 196 -1.24 19.80 -0.08
C GLU A 196 -0.91 20.99 -1.00
N GLU A 197 -1.28 20.86 -2.28
CA GLU A 197 -1.17 21.94 -3.25
C GLU A 197 -2.19 23.05 -2.98
N THR A 198 -1.79 24.29 -3.26
CA THR A 198 -2.68 25.46 -3.18
C THR A 198 -2.49 26.36 -4.39
N TYR A 199 -3.54 27.08 -4.78
CA TYR A 199 -3.52 28.06 -5.88
C TYR A 199 -2.72 29.35 -5.57
N LYS A 200 -1.87 29.36 -4.53
CA LYS A 200 -1.10 30.54 -4.10
C LYS A 200 0.24 30.58 -4.83
N LYS A 201 0.40 31.56 -5.72
CA LYS A 201 1.57 31.72 -6.61
C LYS A 201 2.95 31.70 -5.91
N ASN A 202 3.05 32.19 -4.68
CA ASN A 202 4.33 32.30 -3.95
C ASN A 202 4.53 31.22 -2.88
N ASN A 203 3.53 30.40 -2.61
CA ASN A 203 3.63 29.29 -1.67
C ASN A 203 2.72 28.16 -2.18
N PRO A 204 3.20 27.36 -3.16
CA PRO A 204 2.36 26.40 -3.87
C PRO A 204 1.95 25.20 -2.99
N PHE A 205 2.54 25.05 -1.81
CA PHE A 205 2.22 23.98 -0.88
C PHE A 205 1.95 24.53 0.52
N ILE A 206 0.96 23.97 1.20
CA ILE A 206 0.68 24.27 2.60
C ILE A 206 0.55 22.98 3.40
N PRO A 207 0.82 23.03 4.72
CA PRO A 207 0.47 21.92 5.59
C PRO A 207 -1.02 21.65 5.53
N ARG A 208 -1.38 20.40 5.25
CA ARG A 208 -2.76 19.94 5.31
C ARG A 208 -3.29 20.09 6.73
N LYS A 209 -4.56 20.49 6.84
CA LYS A 209 -5.19 20.81 8.14
C LYS A 209 -5.65 19.57 8.87
N GLU A 210 -6.04 18.54 8.13
CA GLU A 210 -6.51 17.28 8.62
C GLU A 210 -5.38 16.53 9.34
N ASN A 211 -5.68 15.96 10.52
CA ASN A 211 -4.72 15.18 11.31
C ASN A 211 -4.59 13.74 10.78
N ASN A 212 -4.33 13.57 9.48
CA ASN A 212 -4.14 12.28 8.85
C ASN A 212 -3.21 12.37 7.63
N TYR A 213 -2.77 11.21 7.14
CA TYR A 213 -2.10 11.06 5.84
C TYR A 213 -3.06 10.40 4.85
N THR A 214 -2.88 10.75 3.57
CA THR A 214 -3.51 10.05 2.45
C THR A 214 -2.60 8.94 1.94
N PHE A 215 -3.17 7.98 1.22
CA PHE A 215 -2.43 6.90 0.60
C PHE A 215 -2.43 7.07 -0.90
N PHE A 216 -1.32 7.58 -1.43
CA PHE A 216 -1.20 8.07 -2.80
C PHE A 216 -2.17 9.20 -3.13
N PHE A 217 -2.28 10.26 -2.32
CA PHE A 217 -3.23 11.38 -2.48
C PHE A 217 -4.69 11.06 -2.12
N GLU A 218 -5.49 12.11 -1.98
CA GLU A 218 -6.91 11.99 -1.62
C GLU A 218 -7.70 11.20 -2.67
N PHE A 219 -8.75 10.52 -2.20
CA PHE A 219 -9.76 9.84 -3.02
C PHE A 219 -9.28 8.60 -3.78
N ASN A 220 -7.99 8.29 -3.74
CA ASN A 220 -7.47 7.20 -4.54
C ASN A 220 -7.83 5.82 -3.97
N ARG A 221 -8.25 4.93 -4.87
CA ARG A 221 -8.38 3.51 -4.56
C ARG A 221 -7.15 2.79 -5.07
N VAL A 222 -6.50 2.05 -4.17
CA VAL A 222 -5.22 1.40 -4.47
C VAL A 222 -5.39 -0.11 -4.48
N TYR A 223 -4.85 -0.76 -5.50
CA TYR A 223 -4.80 -2.22 -5.61
C TYR A 223 -3.35 -2.65 -5.70
N LEU A 224 -2.97 -3.61 -4.88
CA LEU A 224 -1.69 -4.30 -4.96
C LEU A 224 -1.93 -5.66 -5.59
N TRP A 225 -1.27 -5.90 -6.70
CA TRP A 225 -1.23 -7.17 -7.39
C TRP A 225 0.11 -7.84 -7.12
N GLY A 226 0.10 -9.16 -7.01
CA GLY A 226 1.28 -9.94 -6.70
C GLY A 226 1.32 -11.24 -7.50
N THR A 227 2.52 -11.71 -7.84
CA THR A 227 2.67 -13.04 -8.43
C THR A 227 2.30 -14.14 -7.41
N VAL A 228 1.73 -15.24 -7.87
CA VAL A 228 1.26 -16.32 -6.97
C VAL A 228 2.41 -17.02 -6.23
N GLU A 229 3.62 -17.03 -6.81
CA GLU A 229 4.83 -17.56 -6.19
C GLU A 229 5.12 -16.87 -4.84
N LYS A 230 5.52 -17.65 -3.83
CA LYS A 230 5.66 -17.15 -2.44
C LYS A 230 7.10 -16.80 -2.09
N GLU A 231 8.07 -17.31 -2.83
CA GLU A 231 9.47 -17.24 -2.47
C GLU A 231 10.05 -15.88 -2.87
N HIS A 232 9.74 -15.44 -4.10
CA HIS A 232 10.19 -14.19 -4.68
C HIS A 232 9.07 -13.49 -5.45
N PRO A 233 8.02 -13.00 -4.76
CA PRO A 233 6.91 -12.36 -5.44
C PRO A 233 7.30 -11.01 -6.03
N SER A 234 6.70 -10.69 -7.18
CA SER A 234 6.76 -9.36 -7.79
C SER A 234 5.46 -8.62 -7.52
N PHE A 235 5.53 -7.30 -7.41
CA PHE A 235 4.42 -6.45 -6.98
C PHE A 235 4.13 -5.36 -8.00
N TRP A 236 2.86 -5.16 -8.32
CA TRP A 236 2.40 -4.05 -9.14
C TRP A 236 1.30 -3.28 -8.41
N LEU A 237 1.41 -1.96 -8.41
CA LEU A 237 0.40 -1.06 -7.87
C LEU A 237 -0.44 -0.44 -8.98
N ASN A 238 -1.74 -0.55 -8.81
CA ASN A 238 -2.72 0.23 -9.54
C ASN A 238 -3.30 1.29 -8.60
N VAL A 239 -3.10 2.55 -8.93
CA VAL A 239 -3.68 3.70 -8.21
C VAL A 239 -4.74 4.31 -9.10
N GLN A 240 -6.01 4.13 -8.75
CA GLN A 240 -7.13 4.76 -9.46
C GLN A 240 -7.42 6.13 -8.86
N CYS A 241 -7.02 7.17 -9.59
CA CYS A 241 -7.20 8.56 -9.19
C CYS A 241 -8.60 9.06 -9.54
N PHE A 242 -9.35 9.50 -8.52
CA PHE A 242 -10.67 10.13 -8.71
C PHE A 242 -10.57 11.61 -9.06
#